data_AF-D3BRB2-F1
#
_entry.id   AF-D3BRB2-F1
#
_cell.length_a   1.000
_cell.length_b   1.000
_cell.length_c   1.000
_cell.angle_alpha   90.00
_cell.angle_beta   90.00
_cell.angle_gamma   90.00
#
_symmetry.space_group_name_H-M   'P 1'
#
loop_
_entity.id
_entity.type
_entity.pdbx_description
1 polymer ?
#
loop_
_entity_poly.entity_id
_entity_poly.type
_entity_poly.pdbx_seq_one_letter_code
_entity_poly.pdbx_strand_id
1 'polypeptide(L)'
;MIKIKIRRYFKSYPFFGPVLSGNFQVNKDENGILLLDLDPIIFNVVLKSTKRMSSLLRSLPKDRDIGEVFRMMDYLMLKLDVGDQWTLKDIYCRLKDNQTYVDKIARHCYETVKGNVPGAMDAATVLYLKLENNMIDWRNNTTKSVAYNLFLYVISHPRVFGPRIRHHLWISIKNNLWYRISPKQQAALPKWQPRNDRPDDESDYSKESDSEDDYYGSSDDDFF
;
A
#
# COMPACT_ATOMS: atom_id res chain seq x y z
N MET A 1 -21.98 10.73 -2.97
CA MET A 1 -21.65 12.12 -3.34
C MET A 1 -20.63 12.77 -2.40
N ILE A 2 -19.45 13.08 -2.93
CA ILE A 2 -18.35 13.80 -2.26
C ILE A 2 -18.35 15.25 -2.75
N LYS A 3 -18.18 16.19 -1.82
CA LYS A 3 -17.86 17.58 -2.15
C LYS A 3 -16.34 17.76 -2.16
N ILE A 4 -15.75 18.00 -3.33
CA ILE A 4 -14.31 18.23 -3.43
C ILE A 4 -14.03 19.72 -3.62
N LYS A 5 -13.53 20.34 -2.55
CA LYS A 5 -12.87 21.65 -2.68
C LYS A 5 -11.48 21.43 -3.25
N ILE A 6 -11.28 21.86 -4.50
CA ILE A 6 -10.01 21.68 -5.21
C ILE A 6 -8.91 22.48 -4.51
N ARG A 7 -8.05 21.76 -3.79
CA ARG A 7 -6.79 22.26 -3.25
C ARG A 7 -5.67 22.12 -4.28
N ARG A 8 -4.57 22.85 -4.08
CA ARG A 8 -3.43 22.94 -5.02
C ARG A 8 -2.89 21.56 -5.47
N TYR A 9 -2.89 20.56 -4.58
CA TYR A 9 -2.43 19.21 -4.88
C TYR A 9 -3.34 18.41 -5.82
N PHE A 10 -4.62 18.74 -5.94
CA PHE A 10 -5.51 18.04 -6.88
C PHE A 10 -5.19 18.36 -8.34
N LYS A 11 -4.47 19.47 -8.60
CA LYS A 11 -4.05 19.84 -9.96
C LYS A 11 -3.07 18.86 -10.60
N SER A 12 -2.38 18.03 -9.81
CA SER A 12 -1.44 17.03 -10.32
C SER A 12 -2.12 15.77 -10.85
N TYR A 13 -3.42 15.59 -10.59
CA TYR A 13 -4.17 14.42 -11.03
C TYR A 13 -4.72 14.65 -12.45
N PRO A 14 -4.50 13.71 -13.39
CA PRO A 14 -4.88 13.89 -14.79
C PRO A 14 -6.36 14.22 -15.00
N PHE A 15 -7.26 13.63 -14.20
CA PHE A 15 -8.69 13.93 -14.24
C PHE A 15 -9.03 15.40 -13.93
N PHE A 16 -8.36 16.02 -12.96
CA PHE A 16 -8.73 17.38 -12.54
C PHE A 16 -8.24 18.46 -13.50
N GLY A 17 -7.25 18.17 -14.36
CA GLY A 17 -6.79 19.12 -15.39
C GLY A 17 -7.91 19.54 -16.36
N PRO A 18 -8.52 18.59 -17.11
CA PRO A 18 -9.64 18.85 -18.02
C PRO A 18 -10.89 19.42 -17.32
N VAL A 19 -11.16 18.98 -16.09
CA VAL A 19 -12.29 19.48 -15.29
C VAL A 19 -12.08 20.96 -14.92
N LEU A 20 -10.85 21.34 -14.56
CA LEU A 20 -10.50 22.71 -14.24
C LEU A 20 -10.45 23.62 -15.48
N SER A 21 -10.10 23.08 -16.64
CA SER A 21 -10.07 23.83 -17.90
C SER A 21 -11.46 23.97 -18.56
N GLY A 22 -12.51 23.41 -17.95
CA GLY A 22 -13.89 23.49 -18.47
C GLY A 22 -14.17 22.52 -19.62
N ASN A 23 -13.25 21.62 -19.93
CA ASN A 23 -13.40 20.63 -21.01
C ASN A 23 -14.21 19.40 -20.61
N PHE A 24 -14.57 19.30 -19.33
CA PHE A 24 -15.36 18.21 -18.78
C PHE A 24 -16.51 18.76 -17.93
N GLN A 25 -17.74 18.41 -18.26
CA GLN A 25 -18.92 18.88 -17.51
C GLN A 25 -18.99 18.14 -16.18
N VAL A 26 -18.87 18.90 -15.08
CA VAL A 26 -19.02 18.39 -13.71
C VAL A 26 -20.02 19.27 -12.98
N ASN A 27 -20.89 18.63 -12.19
CA ASN A 27 -21.84 19.33 -11.35
C ASN A 27 -21.10 20.18 -10.31
N LYS A 28 -21.52 21.42 -10.13
CA LYS A 28 -21.02 22.33 -9.10
C LYS A 28 -22.17 22.70 -8.17
N ASP A 29 -21.89 22.87 -6.89
CA ASP A 29 -22.86 23.45 -5.96
C ASP A 29 -22.92 24.99 -6.09
N GLU A 30 -23.80 25.60 -5.31
CA GLU A 30 -24.02 27.06 -5.25
C GLU A 30 -22.75 27.85 -4.91
N ASN A 31 -21.75 27.21 -4.28
CA ASN A 31 -20.46 27.80 -3.93
C ASN A 31 -19.37 27.51 -4.99
N GLY A 32 -19.73 26.90 -6.12
CA GLY A 32 -18.80 26.50 -7.17
C GLY A 32 -17.94 25.28 -6.83
N ILE A 33 -18.27 24.52 -5.78
CA ILE A 33 -17.53 23.31 -5.38
C ILE A 33 -17.93 22.14 -6.28
N LEU A 34 -16.93 21.38 -6.75
CA LEU A 34 -17.20 20.19 -7.56
C LEU A 34 -17.94 19.12 -6.74
N LEU A 35 -19.05 18.65 -7.30
CA LEU A 35 -19.83 17.54 -6.80
C LEU A 35 -19.49 16.31 -7.63
N LEU A 36 -18.78 15.36 -7.01
CA LEU A 36 -18.47 14.09 -7.63
C LEU A 36 -19.25 13.00 -6.91
N ASP A 37 -20.00 12.20 -7.66
CA ASP A 37 -20.71 11.06 -7.09
C ASP A 37 -19.80 9.83 -7.01
N LEU A 38 -18.83 9.93 -6.09
CA LEU A 38 -17.83 8.90 -5.83
C LEU A 38 -17.99 8.35 -4.41
N ASP A 39 -17.47 7.15 -4.18
CA ASP A 39 -17.36 6.60 -2.83
C ASP A 39 -16.20 7.29 -2.08
N PRO A 40 -16.46 7.99 -0.95
CA PRO A 40 -15.44 8.72 -0.21
C PRO A 40 -14.35 7.84 0.39
N ILE A 41 -14.69 6.61 0.76
CA ILE A 41 -13.76 5.68 1.38
C ILE A 41 -12.75 5.23 0.32
N ILE A 42 -13.24 4.75 -0.82
CA ILE A 42 -12.39 4.29 -1.93
C ILE A 42 -11.56 5.44 -2.51
N PHE A 43 -12.16 6.62 -2.66
CA PHE A 43 -11.44 7.81 -3.11
C PHE A 43 -10.25 8.15 -2.20
N ASN A 44 -10.44 8.09 -0.87
CA ASN A 44 -9.35 8.31 0.09
C ASN A 44 -8.25 7.24 -0.01
N VAL A 45 -8.62 5.97 -0.22
CA VAL A 45 -7.65 4.88 -0.45
C VAL A 45 -6.79 5.18 -1.68
N VAL A 46 -7.41 5.59 -2.79
CA VAL A 46 -6.69 5.96 -4.02
C VAL A 46 -5.71 7.10 -3.76
N LEU A 47 -6.16 8.18 -3.12
CA LEU A 47 -5.29 9.33 -2.82
C LEU A 47 -4.11 8.97 -1.92
N LYS A 48 -4.27 8.04 -0.98
CA LYS A 48 -3.17 7.58 -0.14
C LYS A 48 -2.22 6.67 -0.92
N SER A 49 -2.75 5.83 -1.82
CA SER A 49 -1.93 4.92 -2.63
C SER A 49 -1.04 5.63 -3.66
N THR A 50 -1.41 6.83 -4.12
CA THR A 50 -0.55 7.62 -5.03
C THR A 50 0.70 8.13 -4.34
N LYS A 51 0.66 8.33 -3.03
CA LYS A 51 1.84 8.73 -2.23
C LYS A 51 2.73 7.54 -1.92
N ARG A 52 2.13 6.40 -1.57
CA ARG A 52 2.86 5.21 -1.15
C ARG A 52 2.07 3.94 -1.40
N MET A 53 2.74 2.96 -1.99
CA MET A 53 2.09 1.71 -2.44
C MET A 53 1.43 0.95 -1.29
N SER A 54 2.12 0.80 -0.16
CA SER A 54 1.59 0.11 1.02
C SER A 54 0.33 0.73 1.62
N SER A 55 0.07 2.02 1.36
CA SER A 55 -1.16 2.67 1.79
C SER A 55 -2.40 2.08 1.14
N LEU A 56 -2.28 1.46 -0.04
CA LEU A 56 -3.35 0.80 -0.77
C LEU A 56 -4.03 -0.26 0.12
N LEU A 57 -3.27 -1.27 0.54
CA LEU A 57 -3.81 -2.37 1.35
C LEU A 57 -4.01 -2.00 2.81
N ARG A 58 -3.25 -1.03 3.34
CA ARG A 58 -3.42 -0.55 4.72
C ARG A 58 -4.72 0.23 4.89
N SER A 59 -5.09 1.02 3.90
CA SER A 59 -6.27 1.89 3.97
C SER A 59 -7.53 1.22 3.43
N LEU A 60 -7.40 0.16 2.61
CA LEU A 60 -8.55 -0.56 2.08
C LEU A 60 -9.31 -1.30 3.19
N PRO A 61 -10.61 -1.01 3.42
CA PRO A 61 -11.39 -1.74 4.39
C PRO A 61 -11.47 -3.25 4.08
N LYS A 62 -11.66 -4.08 5.11
CA LYS A 62 -11.55 -5.55 5.05
C LYS A 62 -12.66 -6.19 4.20
N ASP A 63 -13.77 -5.48 4.07
CA ASP A 63 -15.01 -5.83 3.39
C ASP A 63 -15.07 -5.28 1.95
N ARG A 64 -14.05 -4.53 1.52
CA ARG A 64 -14.01 -3.89 0.20
C ARG A 64 -13.02 -4.58 -0.72
N ASP A 65 -13.36 -4.60 -2.00
CA ASP A 65 -12.58 -5.26 -3.03
C ASP A 65 -11.57 -4.31 -3.69
N ILE A 66 -10.41 -4.83 -4.08
CA ILE A 66 -9.38 -4.03 -4.77
C ILE A 66 -9.87 -3.56 -6.14
N GLY A 67 -10.78 -4.29 -6.79
CA GLY A 67 -11.38 -3.89 -8.05
C GLY A 67 -12.15 -2.58 -7.96
N GLU A 68 -12.70 -2.24 -6.78
CA GLU A 68 -13.29 -0.90 -6.57
C GLU A 68 -12.25 0.21 -6.65
N VAL A 69 -11.06 -0.05 -6.09
CA VAL A 69 -9.94 0.89 -6.16
C VAL A 69 -9.47 1.05 -7.60
N PHE A 70 -9.30 -0.04 -8.35
CA PHE A 70 -8.89 0.04 -9.76
C PHE A 70 -9.92 0.79 -10.61
N ARG A 71 -11.22 0.54 -10.44
CA ARG A 71 -12.27 1.31 -11.14
C ARG A 71 -12.20 2.81 -10.82
N MET A 72 -11.90 3.16 -9.57
CA MET A 72 -11.71 4.55 -9.16
C MET A 72 -10.45 5.16 -9.76
N MET A 73 -9.34 4.41 -9.82
CA MET A 73 -8.10 4.86 -10.46
C MET A 73 -8.31 5.09 -11.96
N ASP A 74 -8.99 4.18 -12.65
CA ASP A 74 -9.33 4.32 -14.07
C ASP A 74 -10.20 5.56 -14.31
N TYR A 75 -11.22 5.78 -13.48
CA TYR A 75 -12.07 6.99 -13.55
C TYR A 75 -11.25 8.26 -13.38
N LEU A 76 -10.29 8.28 -12.46
CA LEU A 76 -9.40 9.40 -12.21
C LEU A 76 -8.22 9.48 -13.20
N MET A 77 -8.17 8.56 -14.19
CA MET A 77 -7.08 8.41 -15.16
C MET A 77 -5.71 8.28 -14.50
N LEU A 78 -5.66 7.62 -13.34
CA LEU A 78 -4.46 7.33 -12.59
C LEU A 78 -3.93 5.96 -12.97
N LYS A 79 -2.62 5.87 -13.17
CA LYS A 79 -1.93 4.58 -13.31
C LYS A 79 -1.26 4.25 -12.01
N LEU A 80 -1.57 3.07 -11.47
CA LEU A 80 -0.78 2.50 -10.40
C LEU A 80 0.48 1.91 -11.03
N ASP A 81 1.66 2.36 -10.59
CA ASP A 81 2.89 1.66 -10.94
C ASP A 81 2.90 0.34 -10.16
N VAL A 82 2.49 -0.74 -10.82
CA VAL A 82 2.41 -2.09 -10.21
C VAL A 82 3.81 -2.66 -9.91
N GLY A 83 4.88 -1.89 -10.15
CA GLY A 83 6.24 -2.36 -10.00
C GLY A 83 6.49 -3.48 -11.00
N ASP A 84 6.10 -3.27 -12.26
CA ASP A 84 6.32 -4.25 -13.34
C ASP A 84 7.79 -4.65 -13.44
N GLN A 85 8.69 -3.74 -13.02
CA GLN A 85 10.13 -3.95 -12.95
C GLN A 85 10.58 -4.81 -11.76
N TRP A 86 9.78 -4.97 -10.71
CA TRP A 86 10.19 -5.71 -9.52
C TRP A 86 10.04 -7.21 -9.78
N THR A 87 11.16 -7.92 -9.83
CA THR A 87 11.16 -9.38 -9.88
C THR A 87 10.80 -9.96 -8.51
N LEU A 88 10.44 -11.25 -8.45
CA LEU A 88 10.24 -11.94 -7.17
C LEU A 88 11.52 -11.90 -6.29
N LYS A 89 12.69 -11.82 -6.90
CA LYS A 89 13.98 -11.68 -6.19
C LYS A 89 14.08 -10.30 -5.53
N ASP A 90 13.70 -9.23 -6.23
CA ASP A 90 13.73 -7.88 -5.68
C ASP A 90 12.73 -7.72 -4.53
N ILE A 91 11.54 -8.28 -4.71
CA ILE A 91 10.51 -8.35 -3.66
C ILE A 91 11.07 -9.09 -2.44
N TYR A 92 11.72 -10.23 -2.63
CA TYR A 92 12.31 -11.00 -1.53
C TYR A 92 13.35 -10.20 -0.74
N CYS A 93 14.27 -9.51 -1.42
CA CYS A 93 15.27 -8.67 -0.76
C CYS A 93 14.58 -7.59 0.09
N ARG A 94 13.67 -6.82 -0.50
CA ARG A 94 12.95 -5.74 0.21
C ARG A 94 12.10 -6.24 1.38
N LEU A 95 11.49 -7.42 1.26
CA LEU A 95 10.75 -8.03 2.36
C LEU A 95 11.65 -8.39 3.54
N LYS A 96 12.92 -8.73 3.30
CA LYS A 96 13.90 -9.07 4.34
C LYS A 96 14.61 -7.86 4.93
N ASP A 97 14.70 -6.77 4.18
CA ASP A 97 15.31 -5.51 4.63
C ASP A 97 14.56 -4.86 5.81
N ASN A 98 13.42 -5.41 6.25
CA ASN A 98 12.72 -4.96 7.46
C ASN A 98 13.47 -5.22 8.78
N GLN A 99 14.54 -6.04 8.75
CA GLN A 99 15.25 -6.46 9.95
C GLN A 99 16.34 -5.45 10.31
N THR A 100 16.27 -4.89 11.51
CA THR A 100 17.37 -4.11 12.09
C THR A 100 18.51 -5.05 12.46
N TYR A 101 19.73 -4.73 12.06
CA TYR A 101 20.92 -5.50 12.40
C TYR A 101 22.04 -4.58 12.90
N VAL A 102 23.01 -5.17 13.60
CA VAL A 102 24.21 -4.47 14.07
C VAL A 102 25.36 -4.85 13.15
N ASP A 103 25.93 -3.88 12.46
CA ASP A 103 27.08 -4.05 11.59
C ASP A 103 28.38 -3.69 12.31
N LYS A 104 29.47 -4.38 12.00
CA LYS A 104 30.78 -4.13 12.58
C LYS A 104 31.69 -3.48 11.56
N ILE A 105 31.96 -2.19 11.77
CA ILE A 105 32.70 -1.37 10.81
C ILE A 105 34.22 -1.42 11.09
N ALA A 106 34.61 -1.61 12.36
CA ALA A 106 36.02 -1.72 12.77
C ALA A 106 36.19 -2.57 14.04
N ARG A 107 37.44 -2.76 14.50
CA ARG A 107 37.70 -3.38 15.82
C ARG A 107 37.05 -2.50 16.90
N HIS A 108 35.95 -3.00 17.47
CA HIS A 108 35.15 -2.38 18.54
C HIS A 108 34.19 -1.25 18.13
N CYS A 109 34.02 -0.97 16.83
CA CYS A 109 32.99 -0.05 16.35
C CYS A 109 31.82 -0.82 15.74
N TYR A 110 30.61 -0.55 16.24
CA TYR A 110 29.37 -1.16 15.78
C TYR A 110 28.38 -0.06 15.39
N GLU A 111 27.67 -0.23 14.28
CA GLU A 111 26.57 0.63 13.85
C GLU A 111 25.27 -0.16 13.81
N THR A 112 24.17 0.44 14.28
CA THR A 112 22.84 -0.17 14.17
C THR A 112 22.19 0.29 12.88
N VAL A 113 22.07 -0.62 11.91
CA VAL A 113 21.37 -0.37 10.66
C VAL A 113 19.88 -0.66 10.87
N LYS A 114 19.04 0.38 10.86
CA LYS A 114 17.59 0.24 11.00
C LYS A 114 17.01 -0.45 9.77
N GLY A 115 16.14 -1.43 10.00
CA GLY A 115 15.41 -2.09 8.92
C GLY A 115 14.43 -1.14 8.20
N ASN A 116 14.27 -1.33 6.89
CA ASN A 116 13.35 -0.61 6.03
C ASN A 116 11.95 -1.25 6.04
N VAL A 117 11.21 -1.05 7.14
CA VAL A 117 9.81 -1.50 7.26
C VAL A 117 8.93 -0.91 6.15
N PRO A 118 9.03 0.38 5.79
CA PRO A 118 8.27 0.95 4.68
C PRO A 118 8.43 0.21 3.35
N GLY A 119 9.69 -0.04 2.96
CA GLY A 119 10.01 -0.75 1.72
C GLY A 119 9.51 -2.20 1.72
N ALA A 120 9.53 -2.87 2.88
CA ALA A 120 8.97 -4.21 3.02
C ALA A 120 7.44 -4.21 2.84
N MET A 121 6.73 -3.24 3.41
CA MET A 121 5.27 -3.13 3.22
C MET A 121 4.91 -2.83 1.75
N ASP A 122 5.69 -1.98 1.08
CA ASP A 122 5.49 -1.70 -0.34
C ASP A 122 5.73 -2.97 -1.17
N ALA A 123 6.77 -3.75 -0.85
CA ALA A 123 7.05 -5.04 -1.49
C ALA A 123 5.94 -6.08 -1.26
N ALA A 124 5.35 -6.13 -0.07
CA ALA A 124 4.19 -6.98 0.20
C ALA A 124 2.98 -6.58 -0.66
N THR A 125 2.80 -5.28 -0.90
CA THR A 125 1.70 -4.77 -1.72
C THR A 125 1.93 -5.01 -3.21
N VAL A 126 3.15 -4.82 -3.71
CA VAL A 126 3.52 -5.19 -5.08
C VAL A 126 3.33 -6.69 -5.30
N LEU A 127 3.72 -7.53 -4.34
CA LEU A 127 3.51 -8.99 -4.41
C LEU A 127 2.02 -9.34 -4.49
N TYR A 128 1.18 -8.69 -3.70
CA TYR A 128 -0.28 -8.82 -3.78
C TYR A 128 -0.80 -8.44 -5.18
N LEU A 129 -0.40 -7.28 -5.71
CA LEU A 129 -0.86 -6.82 -7.02
C LEU A 129 -0.42 -7.76 -8.16
N LYS A 130 0.77 -8.33 -8.07
CA LYS A 130 1.23 -9.35 -9.03
C LYS A 130 0.39 -10.63 -8.97
N LEU A 131 -0.15 -10.99 -7.80
CA LEU A 131 -1.08 -12.11 -7.67
C LEU A 131 -2.42 -11.80 -8.34
N GLU A 132 -3.02 -10.66 -8.03
CA GLU A 132 -4.30 -10.21 -8.59
C GLU A 132 -4.26 -10.06 -10.11
N ASN A 133 -3.17 -9.47 -10.64
CA ASN A 133 -3.00 -9.25 -12.08
C ASN A 133 -2.42 -10.45 -12.84
N ASN A 134 -2.33 -11.64 -12.21
CA ASN A 134 -1.78 -12.85 -12.81
C ASN A 134 -0.36 -12.70 -13.42
N MET A 135 0.48 -11.84 -12.82
CA MET A 135 1.82 -11.52 -13.33
C MET A 135 2.92 -12.49 -12.88
N ILE A 136 2.57 -13.53 -12.12
CA ILE A 136 3.48 -14.56 -11.66
C ILE A 136 3.43 -15.72 -12.65
N ASP A 137 4.60 -16.21 -13.11
CA ASP A 137 4.65 -17.40 -13.95
C ASP A 137 4.34 -18.66 -13.15
N TRP A 138 3.10 -19.11 -13.24
CA TRP A 138 2.62 -20.33 -12.60
C TRP A 138 2.97 -21.61 -13.38
N ARG A 139 3.62 -21.55 -14.55
CA ARG A 139 4.07 -22.77 -15.23
C ARG A 139 5.38 -23.29 -14.64
N ASN A 140 6.20 -22.38 -14.11
CA ASN A 140 7.47 -22.71 -13.48
C ASN A 140 7.32 -23.09 -11.98
N ASN A 141 7.70 -24.32 -11.64
CA ASN A 141 7.63 -24.82 -10.26
C ASN A 141 8.55 -24.08 -9.28
N THR A 142 9.70 -23.59 -9.75
CA THR A 142 10.61 -22.79 -8.93
C THR A 142 9.97 -21.45 -8.59
N THR A 143 9.42 -20.75 -9.59
CA THR A 143 8.70 -19.48 -9.41
C THR A 143 7.49 -19.64 -8.49
N LYS A 144 6.69 -20.70 -8.67
CA LYS A 144 5.58 -21.06 -7.78
C LYS A 144 6.01 -21.21 -6.33
N SER A 145 7.08 -21.97 -6.09
CA SER A 145 7.60 -22.21 -4.73
C SER A 145 8.11 -20.92 -4.09
N VAL A 146 8.84 -20.10 -4.84
CA VAL A 146 9.31 -18.78 -4.39
C VAL A 146 8.12 -17.90 -4.03
N ALA A 147 7.16 -17.72 -4.94
CA ALA A 147 5.97 -16.91 -4.71
C ALA A 147 5.22 -17.36 -3.45
N TYR A 148 4.95 -18.66 -3.31
CA TYR A 148 4.33 -19.24 -2.11
C TYR A 148 5.09 -18.87 -0.83
N ASN A 149 6.43 -19.00 -0.82
CA ASN A 149 7.23 -18.66 0.36
C ASN A 149 7.19 -17.17 0.69
N LEU A 150 7.11 -16.29 -0.32
CA LEU A 150 6.94 -14.84 -0.10
C LEU A 150 5.57 -14.51 0.49
N PHE A 151 4.50 -15.10 -0.05
CA PHE A 151 3.16 -14.97 0.52
C PHE A 151 3.12 -15.45 1.96
N LEU A 152 3.71 -16.62 2.22
CA LEU A 152 3.83 -17.20 3.55
C LEU A 152 4.60 -16.28 4.51
N TYR A 153 5.69 -15.67 4.05
CA TYR A 153 6.47 -14.72 4.84
C TYR A 153 5.59 -13.52 5.26
N VAL A 154 4.86 -12.90 4.35
CA VAL A 154 4.02 -11.75 4.69
C VAL A 154 2.93 -12.12 5.71
N ILE A 155 2.21 -13.24 5.50
CA ILE A 155 1.13 -13.65 6.42
C ILE A 155 1.64 -14.14 7.78
N SER A 156 2.89 -14.58 7.89
CA SER A 156 3.49 -15.06 9.15
C SER A 156 4.13 -13.96 10.01
N HIS A 157 4.27 -12.73 9.50
CA HIS A 157 4.94 -11.63 10.20
C HIS A 157 3.96 -10.50 10.58
N PRO A 158 3.08 -10.71 11.59
CA PRO A 158 2.04 -9.76 11.96
C PRO A 158 2.57 -8.38 12.40
N ARG A 159 3.73 -8.34 13.05
CA ARG A 159 4.34 -7.09 13.54
C ARG A 159 4.74 -6.16 12.41
N VAL A 160 5.21 -6.72 11.29
CA VAL A 160 5.70 -5.94 10.14
C VAL A 160 4.56 -5.54 9.22
N PHE A 161 3.66 -6.47 8.88
CA PHE A 161 2.67 -6.24 7.81
C PHE A 161 1.29 -5.84 8.32
N GLY A 162 1.03 -5.95 9.62
CA GLY A 162 -0.23 -5.55 10.23
C GLY A 162 -1.44 -6.36 9.76
N PRO A 163 -2.64 -6.09 10.33
CA PRO A 163 -3.83 -6.90 10.07
C PRO A 163 -4.41 -6.70 8.67
N ARG A 164 -4.42 -5.47 8.15
CA ARG A 164 -5.07 -5.12 6.87
C ARG A 164 -4.38 -5.76 5.66
N ILE A 165 -3.06 -5.57 5.52
CA ILE A 165 -2.28 -6.19 4.43
C ILE A 165 -2.43 -7.71 4.48
N ARG A 166 -2.29 -8.30 5.67
CA ARG A 166 -2.40 -9.75 5.86
C ARG A 166 -3.78 -10.29 5.52
N HIS A 167 -4.85 -9.56 5.86
CA HIS A 167 -6.23 -9.93 5.53
C HIS A 167 -6.47 -9.97 4.03
N HIS A 168 -6.17 -8.87 3.34
CA HIS A 168 -6.34 -8.79 1.88
C HIS A 168 -5.48 -9.82 1.14
N LEU A 169 -4.23 -10.00 1.59
CA LEU A 169 -3.36 -11.03 1.04
C LEU A 169 -3.90 -12.44 1.28
N TRP A 170 -4.47 -12.71 2.45
CA TRP A 170 -5.07 -14.00 2.77
C TRP A 170 -6.27 -14.33 1.87
N ILE A 171 -7.15 -13.34 1.63
CA ILE A 171 -8.27 -13.48 0.69
C ILE A 171 -7.74 -13.77 -0.72
N SER A 172 -6.77 -12.99 -1.18
CA SER A 172 -6.13 -13.18 -2.48
C SER A 172 -5.49 -14.56 -2.63
N ILE A 173 -4.81 -15.05 -1.58
CA ILE A 173 -4.24 -16.41 -1.56
C ILE A 173 -5.33 -17.45 -1.75
N LYS A 174 -6.47 -17.33 -1.04
CA LYS A 174 -7.58 -18.27 -1.17
C LYS A 174 -8.20 -18.26 -2.57
N ASN A 175 -8.36 -17.08 -3.16
CA ASN A 175 -9.04 -16.94 -4.44
C ASN A 175 -8.14 -17.28 -5.63
N ASN A 176 -6.89 -16.82 -5.60
CA ASN A 176 -6.01 -16.79 -6.76
C ASN A 176 -4.82 -17.76 -6.67
N LEU A 177 -4.32 -18.05 -5.45
CA LEU A 177 -3.17 -18.93 -5.25
C LEU A 177 -3.55 -20.39 -4.93
N TRP A 178 -4.68 -20.61 -4.25
CA TRP A 178 -5.03 -21.89 -3.62
C TRP A 178 -4.93 -23.08 -4.57
N TYR A 179 -5.50 -22.97 -5.76
CA TYR A 179 -5.49 -24.02 -6.79
C TYR A 179 -4.17 -24.15 -7.55
N ARG A 180 -3.21 -23.25 -7.32
CA ARG A 180 -1.91 -23.20 -8.01
C ARG A 180 -0.77 -23.82 -7.20
N ILE A 181 -1.01 -24.10 -5.92
CA ILE A 181 -0.04 -24.67 -4.99
C ILE A 181 -0.35 -26.14 -4.67
N SER A 182 0.64 -26.84 -4.12
CA SER A 182 0.48 -28.26 -3.76
C SER A 182 -0.49 -28.47 -2.58
N PRO A 183 -1.13 -29.65 -2.46
CA PRO A 183 -1.98 -29.98 -1.31
C PRO A 183 -1.26 -29.86 0.04
N LYS A 184 0.04 -30.19 0.08
CA LYS A 184 0.88 -30.01 1.28
C LYS A 184 1.01 -28.55 1.69
N GLN A 185 1.16 -27.65 0.72
CA GLN A 185 1.20 -26.20 0.96
C GLN A 185 -0.18 -25.68 1.38
N GLN A 186 -1.27 -26.14 0.76
CA GLN A 186 -2.64 -25.80 1.14
C GLN A 186 -2.91 -26.18 2.60
N ALA A 187 -2.58 -27.40 3.02
CA ALA A 187 -2.77 -27.87 4.39
C ALA A 187 -1.97 -27.03 5.42
N ALA A 188 -0.85 -26.44 5.00
CA ALA A 188 0.01 -25.63 5.86
C ALA A 188 -0.38 -24.14 5.94
N LEU A 189 -1.28 -23.64 5.10
CA LEU A 189 -1.68 -22.22 5.10
C LEU A 189 -2.67 -21.84 6.21
N PRO A 190 -3.71 -22.64 6.55
CA PRO A 190 -4.72 -22.29 7.56
C PRO A 190 -4.17 -21.88 8.92
N LYS A 191 -3.03 -22.45 9.35
CA LYS A 191 -2.38 -22.06 10.62
C LYS A 191 -1.91 -20.59 10.68
N TRP A 192 -1.78 -19.95 9.52
CA TRP A 192 -1.34 -18.56 9.38
C TRP A 192 -2.48 -17.60 9.06
N GLN A 193 -3.72 -18.08 9.06
CA GLN A 193 -4.90 -17.24 8.86
C GLN A 193 -4.86 -16.05 9.84
N PRO A 194 -4.98 -14.80 9.34
CA PRO A 194 -5.10 -13.64 10.21
C PRO A 194 -6.31 -13.82 11.14
N ARG A 195 -6.09 -13.69 12.46
CA ARG A 195 -7.18 -13.70 13.44
C ARG A 195 -7.89 -12.35 13.40
N ASN A 196 -9.21 -12.35 13.57
CA ASN A 196 -10.05 -11.15 13.55
C ASN A 196 -9.99 -10.33 14.85
N ASP A 197 -9.17 -10.74 15.82
CA ASP A 197 -9.42 -10.45 17.24
C ASP A 197 -8.78 -9.16 17.76
N ARG A 198 -8.17 -8.34 16.90
CA ARG A 198 -7.69 -7.01 17.32
C ARG A 198 -8.57 -5.94 16.69
N PRO A 199 -9.18 -5.04 17.51
CA PRO A 199 -9.72 -3.79 17.02
C PRO A 199 -8.66 -3.12 16.18
N ASP A 200 -9.08 -2.51 15.07
CA ASP A 200 -8.20 -1.76 14.18
C ASP A 200 -7.70 -0.52 14.93
N ASP A 201 -6.70 -0.70 15.79
CA ASP A 201 -6.01 0.40 16.45
C ASP A 201 -5.23 1.14 15.36
N GLU A 202 -5.84 2.22 14.85
CA GLU A 202 -5.19 3.16 13.94
C GLU A 202 -3.95 3.82 14.58
N SER A 203 -3.75 3.61 15.88
CA SER A 203 -2.74 4.25 16.72
C SER A 203 -1.31 3.69 16.59
N ASP A 204 -1.11 2.48 16.05
CA ASP A 204 0.20 1.81 16.12
C ASP A 204 1.05 1.90 14.83
N TYR A 205 0.51 2.53 13.78
CA TYR A 205 1.19 2.63 12.47
C TYR A 205 1.40 4.07 11.98
N SER A 206 1.13 5.06 12.84
CA SER A 206 1.33 6.50 12.62
C SER A 206 2.76 6.97 12.87
N LYS A 207 3.71 6.09 13.21
CA LYS A 207 5.15 6.38 13.12
C LYS A 207 5.63 6.26 11.67
N GLU A 208 4.93 6.87 10.74
CA GLU A 208 5.59 7.37 9.55
C GLU A 208 6.38 8.59 9.99
N SER A 209 7.68 8.51 9.75
CA SER A 209 8.64 9.59 9.92
C SER A 209 8.31 10.70 8.91
N ASP A 210 7.19 11.39 9.10
CA ASP A 210 7.01 12.76 8.62
C ASP A 210 7.78 13.65 9.59
N SER A 211 9.11 13.50 9.59
CA SER A 211 10.02 14.59 9.94
C SER A 211 10.17 15.41 8.66
N GLU A 212 9.08 16.04 8.22
CA GLU A 212 9.22 17.30 7.51
C GLU A 212 9.55 18.32 8.60
N ASP A 213 10.76 18.88 8.49
CA ASP A 213 11.22 20.00 9.28
C ASP A 213 10.25 21.19 9.10
N ASP A 214 9.18 21.23 9.91
CA ASP A 214 8.41 22.44 10.16
C ASP A 214 9.22 23.32 11.11
N TYR A 215 10.30 23.88 10.57
CA TYR A 215 11.00 25.03 11.13
C TYR A 215 10.07 26.26 11.00
N TYR A 216 9.01 26.29 11.81
CA TYR A 216 8.28 27.53 12.03
C TYR A 216 9.19 28.46 12.83
N GLY A 217 9.79 29.41 12.11
CA GLY A 217 10.54 30.52 12.65
C GLY A 217 9.69 31.27 13.68
N SER A 218 10.17 31.29 14.91
CA SER A 218 9.76 32.28 15.90
C SER A 218 10.42 33.60 15.50
N SER A 219 9.75 34.35 14.62
CA SER A 219 10.00 35.78 14.47
C SER A 219 9.24 36.50 15.57
N ASP A 220 9.85 36.58 16.76
CA ASP A 220 9.53 37.61 17.74
C ASP A 220 10.53 38.75 17.55
N ASP A 221 10.24 39.61 16.57
CA ASP A 221 10.77 40.97 16.54
C ASP A 221 9.70 41.87 17.19
N ASP A 222 9.82 42.06 18.51
CA ASP A 222 9.17 43.17 19.22
C ASP A 222 10.26 44.07 19.83
N PHE A 223 10.41 45.22 19.18
CA PHE A 223 10.88 46.52 19.66
C PHE A 223 11.42 46.63 21.10
N PHE A 224 12.69 47.03 21.22
CA PHE A 224 13.13 48.33 21.79
C PHE A 224 14.49 48.74 21.23
#